data_AF-A0A2D6SSU6-F1
#
_entry.id   AF-A0A2D6SSU6-F1
#
_cell.length_a   1.000
_cell.length_b   1.000
_cell.length_c   1.000
_cell.angle_alpha   90.00
_cell.angle_beta   90.00
_cell.angle_gamma   90.00
#
_symmetry.space_group_name_H-M   'P 1'
#
loop_
_entity.id
_entity.type
_entity.pdbx_description
1 polymer ?
#
loop_
_entity_poly.entity_id
_entity_poly.type
_entity_poly.pdbx_seq_one_letter_code
_entity_poly.pdbx_strand_id
1 'polypeptide(L)' 'MVFVCTATGEVIRAEVQPTPAVNPKTKRATLMPGLYCRKCEKWYPAPPAEVLQRVVNGAACPKTGWPLYAEGPLAE' A
#
# COMPACT_ATOMS: atom_id res chain seq x y z
N MET A 1 7.24 -2.62 -8.75
CA MET A 1 6.26 -2.80 -7.65
C MET A 1 5.44 -1.53 -7.50
N VAL A 2 4.21 -1.61 -6.98
CA VAL A 2 3.40 -0.42 -6.64
C VAL A 2 3.64 -0.05 -5.19
N PHE A 3 3.84 1.24 -4.92
CA PHE A 3 3.92 1.83 -3.60
C PHE A 3 2.80 2.85 -3.41
N VAL A 4 2.31 2.99 -2.19
CA VAL A 4 1.35 4.02 -1.83
C VAL A 4 1.93 4.87 -0.71
N CYS A 5 1.93 6.18 -0.92
CA CYS A 5 2.35 7.13 0.09
C CYS A 5 1.29 7.25 1.18
N THR A 6 1.63 6.90 2.42
CA THR A 6 0.70 6.98 3.56
C THR A 6 0.30 8.41 3.90
N ALA A 7 1.14 9.40 3.56
CA ALA A 7 0.87 10.81 3.83
C ALA A 7 -0.03 11.50 2.79
N THR A 8 -0.01 11.04 1.54
CA THR A 8 -0.71 11.72 0.42
C THR A 8 -1.71 10.82 -0.31
N GLY A 9 -1.65 9.51 -0.09
CA GLY A 9 -2.40 8.53 -0.87
C GLY A 9 -1.90 8.36 -2.30
N GLU A 10 -0.80 9.01 -2.67
CA GLU A 10 -0.22 8.93 -4.02
C GLU A 10 0.30 7.52 -4.31
N VAL A 11 -0.04 7.01 -5.49
CA VAL A 11 0.40 5.71 -5.99
C VAL A 11 1.63 5.92 -6.87
N ILE A 12 2.74 5.26 -6.54
CA ILE A 12 4.02 5.41 -7.22
C ILE A 12 4.51 4.04 -7.65
N ARG A 13 5.01 3.92 -8.88
CA ARG A 13 5.73 2.73 -9.34
C ARG A 13 7.21 2.90 -9.07
N ALA A 14 7.81 1.94 -8.39
CA ALA A 14 9.25 1.90 -8.14
C ALA A 14 9.74 0.44 -8.07
N GLU A 15 11.06 0.28 -8.13
CA GLU A 15 11.72 -0.99 -7.84
C GLU A 15 11.47 -1.44 -6.39
N VAL A 16 11.67 -2.73 -6.12
CA VAL A 16 11.53 -3.25 -4.76
C VAL A 16 12.59 -2.59 -3.89
N GLN A 17 12.16 -1.95 -2.81
CA GLN A 17 13.00 -1.18 -1.90
C GLN A 17 12.53 -1.39 -0.45
N PRO A 18 13.43 -1.27 0.54
CA PRO A 18 13.06 -1.41 1.94
C PRO A 18 12.01 -0.35 2.33
N THR A 19 10.97 -0.80 3.04
CA THR A 19 9.85 0.06 3.45
C THR A 19 9.84 0.31 4.96
N PRO A 20 9.46 1.52 5.42
CA PRO A 20 8.94 2.63 4.62
C PRO A 20 10.01 3.32 3.77
N ALA A 21 9.74 3.50 2.48
CA ALA A 21 10.70 4.11 1.55
C ALA A 21 10.47 5.62 1.43
N VAL A 22 11.52 6.35 1.03
CA VAL A 22 11.47 7.81 0.89
C VAL A 22 10.60 8.18 -0.31
N ASN A 23 9.55 8.94 -0.07
CA ASN A 23 8.78 9.54 -1.15
C ASN A 23 9.63 10.65 -1.80
N PRO A 24 9.89 10.59 -3.12
CA PRO A 24 10.75 11.56 -3.79
C PRO A 24 10.19 12.99 -3.76
N LYS A 25 8.86 13.15 -3.69
CA LYS A 25 8.18 14.45 -3.62
C LYS A 25 8.22 15.06 -2.23
N THR A 26 7.98 14.26 -1.18
CA THR A 26 7.90 14.77 0.20
C THR A 26 9.20 14.64 0.98
N LYS A 27 10.19 13.92 0.44
CA LYS A 27 11.48 13.57 1.10
C LYS A 27 11.32 12.85 2.43
N ARG A 28 10.16 12.23 2.69
CA ARG A 28 9.87 11.49 3.93
C ARG A 28 9.69 10.00 3.66
N ALA A 29 10.13 9.15 4.59
CA ALA A 29 9.92 7.71 4.57
C ALA A 29 8.44 7.36 4.79
N THR A 30 7.64 7.46 3.73
CA THR A 30 6.17 7.36 3.76
C THR A 30 5.62 6.43 2.68
N LEU A 31 6.47 5.88 1.81
CA LEU A 31 6.05 4.90 0.80
C LEU A 31 5.99 3.50 1.41
N MET A 32 4.79 2.93 1.39
CA MET A 32 4.55 1.54 1.76
C MET A 32 4.20 0.73 0.52
N PRO A 33 4.42 -0.60 0.49
CA PRO A 33 3.96 -1.44 -0.60
C PRO A 33 2.46 -1.23 -0.82
N GLY A 34 2.03 -1.14 -2.06
CA GLY A 34 0.62 -1.01 -2.41
C GLY A 34 -0.08 -2.36 -2.39
N LEU A 35 -1.29 -2.40 -1.84
CA LEU A 35 -2.20 -3.53 -1.95
C LEU A 35 -3.51 -3.08 -2.62
N TYR A 36 -3.96 -3.82 -3.62
CA TYR A 36 -5.10 -3.48 -4.44
C TYR A 36 -6.40 -4.02 -3.85
N CYS A 37 -7.39 -3.15 -3.71
CA CYS A 37 -8.76 -3.55 -3.42
C CYS A 37 -9.53 -3.71 -4.74
N ARG A 38 -9.93 -4.94 -5.08
CA ARG A 38 -10.75 -5.22 -6.28
C ARG A 38 -12.16 -4.62 -6.22
N LYS A 39 -12.69 -4.33 -5.02
CA LYS A 39 -14.01 -3.70 -4.84
C LYS A 39 -13.99 -2.18 -4.96
N CYS A 40 -12.91 -1.55 -4.49
CA CYS A 40 -12.74 -0.10 -4.62
C CYS A 40 -11.99 0.29 -5.90
N GLU A 41 -11.48 -0.71 -6.61
CA GLU A 41 -10.61 -0.58 -7.78
C GLU A 41 -9.43 0.39 -7.52
N LYS A 42 -8.85 0.28 -6.32
CA LYS A 42 -7.86 1.24 -5.82
C LYS A 42 -6.75 0.58 -5.02
N TRP A 43 -5.54 1.13 -5.13
CA TRP A 43 -4.38 0.79 -4.32
C TRP A 43 -4.41 1.48 -2.95
N TYR A 44 -4.12 0.71 -1.91
CA TYR A 44 -4.01 1.13 -0.52
C TYR A 44 -2.61 0.82 0.02
N PRO A 45 -2.09 1.60 0.97
CA PRO A 45 -0.82 1.26 1.59
C PRO A 45 -0.96 -0.03 2.40
N ALA A 46 0.01 -0.92 2.28
CA ALA A 46 0.14 -2.07 3.14
C ALA A 46 0.28 -1.61 4.59
N PRO A 47 -0.35 -2.30 5.55
CA PRO A 47 -0.13 -2.01 6.96
C PRO A 47 1.34 -2.23 7.32
N PRO A 48 1.86 -1.50 8.33
CA PRO A 48 3.15 -1.83 8.93
C PRO A 48 3.18 -3.29 9.40
N ALA A 49 4.37 -3.91 9.40
CA ALA A 49 4.53 -5.31 9.81
C ALA A 49 3.97 -5.58 11.22
N GLU A 50 4.11 -4.62 12.14
CA GLU A 50 3.55 -4.68 13.50
C GLU A 50 2.02 -4.79 13.51
N VAL A 51 1.33 -4.19 12.53
CA VAL A 51 -0.13 -4.28 12.39
C VAL A 51 -0.51 -5.62 11.76
N LEU A 52 0.25 -6.09 10.77
CA LEU A 52 0.02 -7.40 10.14
C LEU A 52 0.13 -8.55 11.15
N GLN A 53 1.04 -8.46 12.13
CA GLN A 53 1.19 -9.47 13.18
C GLN A 53 0.00 -9.51 14.17
N ARG A 54 -0.76 -8.42 14.28
CA ARG A 54 -1.87 -8.30 15.23
C ARG A 54 -3.24 -8.62 14.62
N VAL A 55 -3.35 -8.65 13.29
CA VAL A 55 -4.63 -8.82 12.59
C VAL A 55 -4.71 -10.21 11.96
N VAL A 56 -5.59 -11.06 12.51
CA VAL A 56 -5.82 -12.45 12.08
C VAL A 56 -6.18 -12.59 10.59
N ASN A 57 -6.78 -11.57 9.99
CA ASN A 57 -7.25 -11.59 8.59
C ASN A 57 -6.35 -10.82 7.60
N GLY A 58 -5.12 -10.47 8.00
CA GLY A 58 -4.19 -9.76 7.12
C GLY A 58 -4.71 -8.40 6.63
N ALA A 59 -4.22 -7.96 5.47
CA ALA A 59 -4.54 -6.65 4.91
C ALA A 59 -5.96 -6.60 4.32
N ALA A 60 -6.94 -6.22 5.14
CA ALA A 60 -8.29 -5.90 4.69
C ALA A 60 -8.42 -4.43 4.25
N CYS A 61 -9.30 -4.17 3.28
CA CYS A 61 -9.59 -2.83 2.80
C CYS A 61 -10.30 -2.03 3.88
N PRO A 62 -9.82 -0.82 4.24
CA PRO A 62 -10.42 -0.03 5.31
C PRO A 62 -11.82 0.50 4.95
N LYS A 63 -12.22 0.48 3.67
CA LYS A 63 -13.54 0.94 3.23
C LYS A 63 -14.59 -0.17 3.17
N THR A 64 -14.21 -1.34 2.68
CA THR A 64 -15.16 -2.41 2.35
C THR A 64 -14.97 -3.66 3.19
N GLY A 65 -13.87 -3.76 3.96
CA GLY A 65 -13.49 -4.98 4.69
C GLY A 65 -13.01 -6.12 3.79
N TRP A 66 -12.99 -5.94 2.46
CA TRP A 66 -12.56 -6.96 1.52
C TRP A 66 -11.05 -7.20 1.58
N PRO A 67 -10.57 -8.41 1.26
CA PRO A 67 -9.14 -8.69 1.18
C PRO A 67 -8.46 -7.78 0.15
N LEU A 68 -7.28 -7.26 0.51
CA LEU A 68 -6.39 -6.55 -0.40
C LEU A 68 -5.38 -7.53 -1.02
N TYR A 69 -4.99 -7.29 -2.26
CA TYR A 69 -4.12 -8.17 -3.04
C TYR A 69 -2.80 -7.47 -3.38
N ALA A 70 -1.68 -8.18 -3.36
CA ALA A 70 -0.39 -7.62 -3.80
C ALA A 70 -0.35 -7.32 -5.30
N GLU A 71 -1.24 -7.97 -6.06
CA GLU A 71 -1.38 -7.85 -7.50
C GLU A 71 -2.65 -7.08 -7.86
N GLY A 72 -2.55 -6.24 -8.89
CA GLY A 72 -3.64 -5.40 -9.37
C GLY A 72 -3.26 -4.71 -10.67
N PRO A 73 -4.21 -3.96 -11.27
CA PRO A 73 -3.94 -3.18 -12.45
C PRO A 73 -2.80 -2.21 -12.19
N LEU A 74 -1.87 -2.19 -13.13
CA LEU A 74 -0.78 -1.25 -13.17
C LEU A 74 -1.38 0.16 -13.21
N ALA A 75 -1.27 0.93 -12.11
CA ALA A 75 -1.82 2.29 -12.02
C ALA A 75 -1.19 3.15 -13.13
N GLU A 76 -1.97 3.49 -14.16
CA GLU A 76 -1.56 4.27 -15.35
C GLU A 76 -0.97 5.63 -14.98
#